data_AF-A0A2J0MVE8-F1
#
_entry.id   AF-A0A2J0MVE8-F1
#
_cell.length_a   1.000
_cell.length_b   1.000
_cell.length_c   1.000
_cell.angle_alpha   90.00
_cell.angle_beta   90.00
_cell.angle_gamma   90.00
#
_symmetry.space_group_name_H-M   'P 1'
#
loop_
_entity.id
_entity.type
_entity.pdbx_description
1 polymer ?
#
loop_
_entity_poly.entity_id
_entity_poly.type
_entity_poly.pdbx_seq_one_letter_code
_entity_poly.pdbx_strand_id
1 'polypeptide(L)'
;MRKLNKFFIQNSLKARLLLVILACLIGASFFVVKGISSDSYVYAQTEDNYGLDSEFQNVAIQSDKDIKQIIALIINIFLGFLGIIAVLLILYAGYMWMTAAGNEDQVAKAKLILRNAVIGLAIILSAWIIASFIINQLSSATGGGGGGGGGGGGGGGGGLPSTDFTLQTVATSNLTDKDVDVFLCSSIQPQFNHWVGTEKFEELLADDRLKIALYENEEAVEDVIISKRNNVISFKKDKNEDGTRILWNPETQYDVLIDERLENTDAQSLKECPTCSVVPSNAGVDNEYYKWSFTTGIEQDMQGRDPLLLVSNYPENNQLNVPRSLIFSLDFSEAIDIESVLDENEQ
;
A
#
# COMPACT_ATOMS: atom_id res chain seq x y z
N MET A 1 18.96 -33.85 61.43
CA MET A 1 19.55 -33.01 60.35
C MET A 1 18.89 -33.12 58.96
N ARG A 2 18.32 -34.27 58.52
CA ARG A 2 17.67 -34.39 57.19
C ARG A 2 16.38 -33.56 56.97
N LYS A 3 15.63 -33.20 58.02
CA LYS A 3 14.40 -32.38 57.88
C LYS A 3 14.67 -30.88 57.63
N LEU A 4 15.79 -30.33 58.14
CA LEU A 4 16.14 -28.92 57.93
C LEU A 4 16.57 -28.64 56.48
N ASN A 5 17.23 -29.60 55.82
CA ASN A 5 17.70 -29.41 54.44
C ASN A 5 16.54 -29.39 53.41
N LYS A 6 15.47 -30.19 53.64
CA LYS A 6 14.26 -30.15 52.78
C LYS A 6 13.48 -28.84 52.90
N PHE A 7 13.45 -28.24 54.10
CA PHE A 7 12.78 -26.95 54.32
C PHE A 7 13.51 -25.79 53.63
N PHE A 8 14.84 -25.76 53.70
CA PHE A 8 15.66 -24.78 52.97
C PHE A 8 15.54 -24.93 51.44
N ILE A 9 15.52 -26.16 50.92
CA ILE A 9 15.38 -26.42 49.48
C ILE A 9 13.99 -26.01 48.96
N GLN A 10 12.90 -26.35 49.66
CA GLN A 10 11.55 -25.92 49.26
C GLN A 10 11.35 -24.40 49.31
N ASN A 11 11.95 -23.71 50.29
CA ASN A 11 11.83 -22.25 50.40
C ASN A 11 12.66 -21.54 49.31
N SER A 12 13.81 -22.10 48.94
CA SER A 12 14.66 -21.56 47.87
C SER A 12 14.08 -21.78 46.47
N LEU A 13 13.33 -22.88 46.25
CA LEU A 13 12.63 -23.14 44.99
C LEU A 13 11.44 -22.19 44.78
N LYS A 14 10.66 -21.92 45.84
CA LYS A 14 9.57 -20.94 45.81
C LYS A 14 10.08 -19.53 45.52
N ALA A 15 11.21 -19.14 46.12
CA ALA A 15 11.85 -17.85 45.88
C ALA A 15 12.39 -17.70 44.43
N ARG A 16 12.95 -18.78 43.86
CA ARG A 16 13.41 -18.81 42.45
C ARG A 16 12.25 -18.73 41.46
N LEU A 17 11.13 -19.41 41.75
CA LEU A 17 9.92 -19.32 40.92
C LEU A 17 9.29 -17.92 40.97
N LEU A 18 9.25 -17.29 42.15
CA LEU A 18 8.74 -15.93 42.34
C LEU A 18 9.60 -14.90 41.59
N LEU A 19 10.92 -15.08 41.58
CA LEU A 19 11.85 -14.28 40.76
C LEU A 19 11.64 -14.46 39.26
N VAL A 20 11.35 -15.68 38.78
CA VAL A 20 11.05 -15.94 37.36
C VAL A 20 9.71 -15.33 36.95
N ILE A 21 8.68 -15.39 37.81
CA ILE A 21 7.39 -14.75 37.56
C ILE A 21 7.52 -13.23 37.55
N LEU A 22 8.30 -12.65 38.48
CA LEU A 22 8.57 -11.21 38.50
C LEU A 22 9.40 -10.78 37.28
N ALA A 23 10.40 -11.57 36.87
CA ALA A 23 11.20 -11.31 35.68
C ALA A 23 10.39 -11.46 34.38
N CYS A 24 9.45 -12.41 34.30
CA CYS A 24 8.51 -12.53 33.17
C CYS A 24 7.47 -11.41 33.17
N LEU A 25 7.00 -10.94 34.32
CA LEU A 25 6.09 -9.80 34.40
C LEU A 25 6.78 -8.49 34.01
N ILE A 26 8.04 -8.30 34.41
CA ILE A 26 8.86 -7.16 33.99
C ILE A 26 9.22 -7.29 32.50
N GLY A 27 9.57 -8.48 32.01
CA GLY A 27 9.86 -8.74 30.60
C GLY A 27 8.65 -8.61 29.68
N ALA A 28 7.46 -9.03 30.13
CA ALA A 28 6.20 -8.82 29.41
C ALA A 28 5.79 -7.35 29.43
N SER A 29 6.01 -6.63 30.55
CA SER A 29 5.85 -5.18 30.60
C SER A 29 6.83 -4.47 29.66
N PHE A 30 8.05 -4.96 29.50
CA PHE A 30 9.04 -4.43 28.55
C PHE A 30 8.69 -4.74 27.09
N PHE A 31 8.08 -5.91 26.82
CA PHE A 31 7.59 -6.27 25.49
C PHE A 31 6.37 -5.42 25.08
N VAL A 32 5.48 -5.13 26.03
CA VAL A 32 4.35 -4.19 25.84
C VAL A 32 4.86 -2.75 25.69
N VAL A 33 5.84 -2.31 26.49
CA VAL A 33 6.41 -0.95 26.40
C VAL A 33 7.25 -0.74 25.14
N LYS A 34 8.00 -1.74 24.66
CA LYS A 34 8.70 -1.64 23.36
C LYS A 34 7.76 -1.69 22.15
N GLY A 35 6.54 -2.19 22.31
CA GLY A 35 5.46 -1.99 21.34
C GLY A 35 4.81 -0.59 21.39
N ILE A 36 5.16 0.25 22.38
CA ILE A 36 4.58 1.59 22.59
C ILE A 36 5.66 2.70 22.49
N SER A 37 6.95 2.34 22.37
CA SER A 37 8.08 3.30 22.34
C SER A 37 8.94 3.18 21.08
N SER A 38 8.29 3.02 19.93
CA SER A 38 8.68 3.76 18.74
C SER A 38 7.75 4.97 18.68
N ASP A 39 8.31 6.17 18.55
CA ASP A 39 7.53 7.36 18.23
C ASP A 39 6.71 7.09 16.96
N SER A 40 5.46 6.75 17.18
CA SER A 40 4.39 6.68 16.21
C SER A 40 3.18 7.06 17.01
N TYR A 41 2.99 8.36 17.17
CA TYR A 41 1.71 8.90 17.55
C TYR A 41 0.69 8.32 16.58
N VAL A 42 -0.11 7.36 17.05
CA VAL A 42 -1.32 6.95 16.34
C VAL A 42 -2.29 8.11 16.49
N TYR A 43 -2.15 9.10 15.61
CA TYR A 43 -3.24 10.00 15.30
C TYR A 43 -4.29 9.14 14.61
N ALA A 44 -5.24 8.58 15.37
CA ALA A 44 -6.54 8.35 14.79
C ALA A 44 -7.26 9.70 14.81
N GLN A 45 -7.00 10.50 13.79
CA GLN A 45 -7.89 11.57 13.36
C GLN A 45 -7.93 11.46 11.85
N THR A 46 -8.70 10.49 11.36
CA THR A 46 -9.45 10.70 10.13
C THR A 46 -10.80 11.19 10.60
N GLU A 47 -11.11 12.45 10.29
CA GLU A 47 -12.47 12.95 10.36
C GLU A 47 -13.36 12.10 9.44
N ASP A 48 -13.89 10.99 9.94
CA ASP A 48 -15.07 10.37 9.35
C ASP A 48 -16.27 11.13 9.88
N ASN A 49 -16.45 12.35 9.35
CA ASN A 49 -17.61 13.17 9.60
C ASN A 49 -18.82 12.46 8.98
N TYR A 50 -19.59 11.73 9.80
CA TYR A 50 -20.88 11.16 9.41
C TYR A 50 -21.89 12.30 9.26
N GLY A 51 -21.76 13.09 8.20
CA GLY A 51 -22.80 14.00 7.70
C GLY A 51 -23.32 15.03 8.70
N LEU A 52 -22.45 15.87 9.27
CA LEU A 52 -22.89 17.13 9.85
C LEU A 52 -21.99 18.29 9.42
N ASP A 53 -22.63 19.20 8.70
CA ASP A 53 -22.07 20.27 7.91
C ASP A 53 -21.26 21.28 8.74
N SER A 54 -20.17 21.74 8.12
CA SER A 54 -19.12 22.59 8.68
C SER A 54 -19.52 24.06 8.84
N GLU A 55 -20.55 24.36 9.65
CA GLU A 55 -20.91 25.76 9.94
C GLU A 55 -21.06 26.13 11.43
N PHE A 56 -20.62 25.28 12.36
CA PHE A 56 -20.62 25.60 13.81
C PHE A 56 -19.25 25.51 14.49
N GLN A 57 -18.16 25.78 13.76
CA GLN A 57 -16.77 25.80 14.27
C GLN A 57 -16.41 27.01 15.16
N ASN A 58 -17.36 27.62 15.87
CA ASN A 58 -17.06 28.72 16.81
C ASN A 58 -17.86 28.66 18.11
N VAL A 59 -18.07 27.47 18.67
CA VAL A 59 -18.34 27.32 20.10
C VAL A 59 -17.40 26.29 20.67
N ALA A 60 -16.42 26.80 21.41
CA ALA A 60 -15.37 26.05 22.07
C ALA A 60 -15.91 24.92 22.96
N ILE A 61 -15.78 23.67 22.50
CA ILE A 61 -15.50 22.51 23.35
C ILE A 61 -14.50 21.63 22.59
N GLN A 62 -13.22 21.66 23.01
CA GLN A 62 -12.27 20.62 22.64
C GLN A 62 -12.75 19.29 23.21
N SER A 63 -13.33 18.43 22.37
CA SER A 63 -13.62 17.03 22.69
C SER A 63 -13.75 16.19 21.42
N ASP A 64 -12.73 16.18 20.57
CA ASP A 64 -12.66 15.25 19.42
C ASP A 64 -11.59 14.18 19.62
N LYS A 65 -11.83 13.31 20.61
CA LYS A 65 -11.54 11.89 20.39
C LYS A 65 -12.86 11.27 20.03
N ASP A 66 -12.99 10.91 18.76
CA ASP A 66 -14.13 10.18 18.24
C ASP A 66 -14.51 9.05 19.19
N ILE A 67 -15.80 8.89 19.50
CA ILE A 67 -16.25 7.86 20.45
C ILE A 67 -15.78 6.46 20.02
N LYS A 68 -15.64 6.25 18.71
CA LYS A 68 -15.09 5.03 18.10
C LYS A 68 -13.63 4.80 18.48
N GLN A 69 -12.82 5.86 18.52
CA GLN A 69 -11.41 5.79 18.88
C GLN A 69 -11.20 5.54 20.37
N ILE A 70 -12.05 6.13 21.22
CA ILE A 70 -12.07 5.83 22.66
C ILE A 70 -12.44 4.36 22.90
N ILE A 71 -13.45 3.86 22.19
CA ILE A 71 -13.87 2.44 22.28
C ILE A 71 -12.74 1.51 21.82
N ALA A 72 -12.07 1.81 20.70
CA ALA A 72 -10.94 1.01 20.21
C ALA A 72 -9.77 0.98 21.19
N LEU A 73 -9.43 2.12 21.81
CA LEU A 73 -8.40 2.22 22.85
C LEU A 73 -8.76 1.34 24.06
N ILE A 74 -10.00 1.43 24.53
CA ILE A 74 -10.48 0.65 25.68
C ILE A 74 -10.41 -0.84 25.37
N ILE A 75 -10.89 -1.28 24.20
CA ILE A 75 -10.86 -2.68 23.77
C ILE A 75 -9.42 -3.20 23.73
N ASN A 76 -8.48 -2.45 23.16
CA ASN A 76 -7.09 -2.88 23.06
C ASN A 76 -6.42 -3.06 24.44
N ILE A 77 -6.70 -2.14 25.37
CA ILE A 77 -6.24 -2.26 26.77
C ILE A 77 -6.83 -3.51 27.44
N PHE A 78 -8.12 -3.79 27.23
CA PHE A 78 -8.77 -4.98 27.77
C PHE A 78 -8.22 -6.29 27.17
N LEU A 79 -7.98 -6.36 25.86
CA LEU A 79 -7.38 -7.55 25.23
C LEU A 79 -5.96 -7.82 25.75
N GLY A 80 -5.15 -6.78 25.93
CA GLY A 80 -3.82 -6.91 26.53
C GLY A 80 -3.87 -7.43 27.97
N PHE A 81 -4.80 -6.92 28.78
CA PHE A 81 -5.00 -7.38 30.15
C PHE A 81 -5.43 -8.86 30.23
N LEU A 82 -6.36 -9.29 29.37
CA LEU A 82 -6.78 -10.68 29.27
C LEU A 82 -5.63 -11.61 28.86
N GLY A 83 -4.78 -11.18 27.92
CA GLY A 83 -3.59 -11.94 27.49
C GLY A 83 -2.63 -12.21 28.65
N ILE A 84 -2.36 -11.22 29.49
CA ILE A 84 -1.50 -11.36 30.68
C ILE A 84 -2.09 -12.38 31.67
N ILE A 85 -3.39 -12.33 31.92
CA ILE A 85 -4.08 -13.29 32.80
C ILE A 85 -3.97 -14.71 32.25
N ALA A 86 -4.15 -14.90 30.94
CA ALA A 86 -4.03 -16.21 30.31
C ALA A 86 -2.63 -16.81 30.52
N VAL A 87 -1.57 -16.02 30.36
CA VAL A 87 -0.18 -16.45 30.63
C VAL A 87 0.02 -16.83 32.10
N LEU A 88 -0.53 -16.07 33.05
CA LEU A 88 -0.45 -16.38 34.48
C LEU A 88 -1.13 -17.71 34.83
N LEU A 89 -2.27 -18.02 34.22
CA LEU A 89 -2.97 -19.29 34.43
C LEU A 89 -2.18 -20.48 33.89
N ILE A 90 -1.53 -20.33 32.73
CA ILE A 90 -0.66 -21.37 32.15
C ILE A 90 0.53 -21.64 33.08
N LEU A 91 1.17 -20.59 33.61
CA LEU A 91 2.27 -20.72 34.57
C LEU A 91 1.81 -21.38 35.88
N TYR A 92 0.65 -21.00 36.40
CA TYR A 92 0.07 -21.60 37.61
C TYR A 92 -0.20 -23.10 37.42
N ALA A 93 -0.80 -23.47 36.29
CA ALA A 93 -1.09 -24.86 35.98
C ALA A 93 0.19 -25.68 35.73
N GLY A 94 1.17 -25.09 35.05
CA GLY A 94 2.49 -25.70 34.86
C GLY A 94 3.21 -25.95 36.19
N TYR A 95 3.16 -24.99 37.12
CA TYR A 95 3.70 -25.15 38.45
C TYR A 95 3.01 -26.28 39.22
N MET A 96 1.67 -26.31 39.24
CA MET A 96 0.91 -27.37 39.90
C MET A 96 1.27 -28.75 39.33
N TRP A 97 1.43 -28.87 38.01
CA TRP A 97 1.83 -30.11 37.35
C TRP A 97 3.23 -30.58 37.77
N MET A 98 4.21 -29.67 37.81
CA MET A 98 5.58 -29.98 38.24
C MET A 98 5.67 -30.36 39.72
N THR A 99 4.81 -29.78 40.57
CA THR A 99 4.81 -30.06 42.01
C THR A 99 3.97 -31.26 42.45
N ALA A 100 3.25 -31.92 41.53
CA ALA A 100 2.30 -32.97 41.87
C ALA A 100 2.95 -34.23 42.48
N ALA A 101 4.26 -34.44 42.33
CA ALA A 101 5.04 -35.51 42.97
C ALA A 101 4.42 -36.92 42.88
N GLY A 102 3.68 -37.21 41.81
CA GLY A 102 2.99 -38.50 41.58
C GLY A 102 1.55 -38.59 42.10
N ASN A 103 0.99 -37.52 42.66
CA ASN A 103 -0.43 -37.45 43.02
C ASN A 103 -1.29 -37.23 41.76
N GLU A 104 -2.03 -38.27 41.36
CA GLU A 104 -2.86 -38.26 40.15
C GLU A 104 -3.94 -37.17 40.15
N ASP A 105 -4.51 -36.83 41.31
CA ASP A 105 -5.54 -35.79 41.42
C ASP A 105 -4.99 -34.40 41.08
N GLN A 106 -3.76 -34.10 41.49
CA GLN A 106 -3.12 -32.82 41.18
C GLN A 106 -2.70 -32.74 39.72
N VAL A 107 -2.24 -33.86 39.14
CA VAL A 107 -1.94 -33.94 37.71
C VAL A 107 -3.20 -33.75 36.88
N ALA A 108 -4.32 -34.38 37.27
CA ALA A 108 -5.60 -34.25 36.58
C ALA A 108 -6.10 -32.80 36.61
N LYS A 109 -6.04 -32.14 37.76
CA LYS A 109 -6.42 -30.72 37.91
C LYS A 109 -5.53 -29.79 37.07
N ALA A 110 -4.22 -29.99 37.10
CA ALA A 110 -3.29 -29.16 36.33
C ALA A 110 -3.52 -29.30 34.81
N LYS A 111 -3.75 -30.52 34.31
CA LYS A 111 -4.08 -30.77 32.90
C LYS A 111 -5.40 -30.12 32.49
N LEU A 112 -6.40 -30.13 33.38
CA LEU A 112 -7.70 -29.49 33.10
C LEU A 112 -7.55 -27.97 32.97
N ILE A 113 -6.79 -27.34 33.87
CA ILE A 113 -6.52 -25.89 33.80
C ILE A 113 -5.70 -25.55 32.55
N LEU A 114 -4.67 -26.34 32.21
CA LEU A 114 -3.88 -26.14 30.99
C LEU A 114 -4.74 -26.24 29.73
N ARG A 115 -5.61 -27.24 29.63
CA ARG A 115 -6.52 -27.38 28.47
C ARG A 115 -7.43 -26.17 28.32
N ASN A 116 -8.03 -25.72 29.42
CA ASN A 116 -8.92 -24.56 29.40
C ASN A 116 -8.18 -23.26 29.06
N ALA A 117 -6.95 -23.10 29.55
CA ALA A 117 -6.13 -21.93 29.26
C ALA A 117 -5.68 -21.90 27.78
N VAL A 118 -5.31 -23.05 27.20
CA VAL A 118 -4.94 -23.16 25.78
C VAL A 118 -6.14 -22.87 24.87
N ILE A 119 -7.32 -23.39 25.20
CA ILE A 119 -8.55 -23.11 24.45
C ILE A 119 -8.89 -21.61 24.52
N GLY A 120 -8.78 -20.99 25.69
CA GLY A 120 -9.00 -19.55 25.85
C GLY A 120 -8.02 -18.71 25.02
N LEU A 121 -6.73 -19.08 25.02
CA LEU A 121 -5.71 -18.41 24.22
C LEU A 121 -5.97 -18.55 22.71
N ALA A 122 -6.36 -19.75 22.26
CA ALA A 122 -6.70 -20.00 20.87
C ALA A 122 -7.89 -19.14 20.40
N ILE A 123 -8.90 -18.93 21.26
CA ILE A 123 -10.06 -18.08 20.96
C ILE A 123 -9.64 -16.62 20.78
N ILE A 124 -8.78 -16.10 21.67
CA ILE A 124 -8.31 -14.70 21.60
C ILE A 124 -7.53 -14.45 20.31
N LEU A 125 -6.61 -15.35 19.96
CA LEU A 125 -5.83 -15.25 18.72
C LEU A 125 -6.72 -15.37 17.48
N SER A 126 -7.67 -16.31 17.47
CA SER A 126 -8.61 -16.49 16.36
C SER A 126 -9.52 -15.27 16.19
N ALA A 127 -9.98 -14.65 17.28
CA ALA A 127 -10.81 -13.45 17.22
C ALA A 127 -10.06 -12.28 16.56
N TRP A 128 -8.76 -12.12 16.85
CA TRP A 128 -7.95 -11.09 16.23
C TRP A 128 -7.75 -11.33 14.71
N ILE A 129 -7.48 -12.58 14.32
CA ILE A 129 -7.36 -12.96 12.90
C ILE A 129 -8.67 -12.72 12.15
N ILE A 130 -9.81 -13.10 12.74
CA ILE A 130 -11.11 -12.93 12.11
C ILE A 130 -11.49 -11.44 12.02
N ALA A 131 -11.25 -10.66 13.09
CA ALA A 131 -11.57 -9.24 13.10
C ALA A 131 -10.76 -8.48 12.04
N SER A 132 -9.45 -8.73 11.94
CA SER A 132 -8.60 -8.13 10.90
C SER A 132 -9.03 -8.57 9.51
N PHE A 133 -9.36 -9.85 9.31
CA PHE A 133 -9.87 -10.34 8.03
C PHE A 133 -11.17 -9.65 7.61
N ILE A 134 -12.14 -9.50 8.52
CA ILE A 134 -13.41 -8.83 8.23
C ILE A 134 -13.21 -7.34 7.95
N ILE A 135 -12.36 -6.66 8.73
CA ILE A 135 -12.05 -5.24 8.51
C ILE A 135 -11.40 -5.04 7.14
N ASN A 136 -10.44 -5.90 6.78
CA ASN A 136 -9.79 -5.84 5.47
C ASN A 136 -10.80 -6.11 4.35
N GLN A 137 -11.64 -7.15 4.48
CA GLN A 137 -12.63 -7.48 3.47
C GLN A 137 -13.72 -6.40 3.34
N LEU A 138 -14.14 -5.80 4.45
CA LEU A 138 -15.10 -4.71 4.48
C LEU A 138 -14.51 -3.44 3.86
N SER A 139 -13.27 -3.10 4.24
CA SER A 139 -12.51 -2.00 3.61
C SER A 139 -12.41 -2.22 2.11
N SER A 140 -12.10 -3.44 1.66
CA SER A 140 -12.08 -3.79 0.25
C SER A 140 -13.44 -3.65 -0.43
N ALA A 141 -14.52 -4.03 0.25
CA ALA A 141 -15.88 -3.96 -0.29
C ALA A 141 -16.49 -2.54 -0.28
N THR A 142 -16.07 -1.65 0.61
CA THR A 142 -16.56 -0.26 0.70
C THR A 142 -15.72 0.76 -0.09
N GLY A 143 -14.84 0.32 -0.98
CA GLY A 143 -14.07 1.20 -1.88
C GLY A 143 -12.55 1.16 -1.69
N GLY A 144 -12.02 0.28 -0.85
CA GLY A 144 -10.60 -0.09 -0.80
C GLY A 144 -10.26 -1.05 -1.94
N GLY A 145 -10.31 -0.58 -3.19
CA GLY A 145 -9.85 -1.33 -4.34
C GLY A 145 -8.33 -1.53 -4.30
N GLY A 146 -7.87 -2.58 -3.61
CA GLY A 146 -6.51 -3.08 -3.67
C GLY A 146 -6.45 -4.35 -4.52
N GLY A 147 -5.76 -4.28 -5.66
CA GLY A 147 -5.11 -5.44 -6.26
C GLY A 147 -3.78 -5.66 -5.56
N GLY A 148 -3.63 -6.78 -4.85
CA GLY A 148 -2.49 -7.05 -3.98
C GLY A 148 -1.31 -7.76 -4.65
N GLY A 149 -0.15 -7.69 -4.00
CA GLY A 149 0.92 -8.67 -4.19
C GLY A 149 2.33 -8.21 -3.81
N GLY A 150 2.73 -8.44 -2.56
CA GLY A 150 4.10 -8.91 -2.25
C GLY A 150 5.22 -7.89 -1.98
N GLY A 151 5.52 -7.69 -0.70
CA GLY A 151 6.90 -7.76 -0.19
C GLY A 151 7.79 -6.50 -0.23
N GLY A 152 8.08 -5.97 0.96
CA GLY A 152 9.40 -5.38 1.25
C GLY A 152 9.50 -3.85 1.28
N GLY A 153 9.50 -3.31 2.50
CA GLY A 153 10.34 -2.19 2.94
C GLY A 153 10.30 -0.87 2.16
N GLY A 154 9.75 0.17 2.79
CA GLY A 154 10.00 1.56 2.41
C GLY A 154 8.81 2.43 2.75
N GLY A 155 9.00 3.41 3.64
CA GLY A 155 7.96 4.37 3.99
C GLY A 155 7.66 5.32 2.85
N GLY A 156 6.40 5.75 2.77
CA GLY A 156 5.91 6.79 1.87
C GLY A 156 4.40 6.90 2.06
N GLY A 157 3.90 8.12 2.32
CA GLY A 157 2.54 8.37 2.80
C GLY A 157 1.45 7.95 1.83
N GLY A 158 0.33 7.49 2.37
CA GLY A 158 -0.91 7.32 1.62
C GLY A 158 -1.95 8.26 2.22
N GLY A 159 -2.06 9.46 1.66
CA GLY A 159 -3.21 10.33 1.88
C GLY A 159 -4.49 9.68 1.34
N LEU A 160 -5.63 10.31 1.66
CA LEU A 160 -6.88 10.15 0.91
C LEU A 160 -6.60 10.19 -0.61
N PRO A 161 -7.46 9.63 -1.50
CA PRO A 161 -7.33 9.93 -2.93
C PRO A 161 -7.42 11.45 -3.05
N SER A 162 -6.27 12.08 -3.31
CA SER A 162 -6.25 13.53 -3.31
C SER A 162 -7.06 13.98 -4.52
N THR A 163 -7.80 15.07 -4.37
CA THR A 163 -8.21 15.89 -5.52
C THR A 163 -7.01 16.57 -6.17
N ASP A 164 -5.80 16.25 -5.74
CA ASP A 164 -4.61 16.76 -6.38
C ASP A 164 -4.40 15.99 -7.67
N PHE A 165 -3.91 16.71 -8.66
CA PHE A 165 -3.48 16.09 -9.89
C PHE A 165 -2.24 15.23 -9.61
N THR A 166 -2.34 13.93 -9.87
CA THR A 166 -1.30 12.93 -9.59
C THR A 166 -1.10 11.99 -10.77
N LEU A 167 0.14 11.56 -10.98
CA LEU A 167 0.48 10.51 -11.94
C LEU A 167 0.28 9.16 -11.25
N GLN A 168 -0.74 8.42 -11.67
CA GLN A 168 -1.13 7.16 -11.03
C GLN A 168 -0.22 5.99 -11.42
N THR A 169 0.05 5.88 -12.72
CA THR A 169 0.87 4.80 -13.26
C THR A 169 1.45 5.20 -14.60
N VAL A 170 2.50 4.50 -15.03
CA VAL A 170 2.97 4.53 -16.42
C VAL A 170 2.65 3.17 -17.02
N ALA A 171 1.91 3.16 -18.12
CA ALA A 171 1.61 1.94 -18.86
C ALA A 171 2.62 1.76 -20.00
N THR A 172 3.02 0.51 -20.21
CA THR A 172 3.83 0.08 -21.36
C THR A 172 3.17 -1.16 -21.96
N SER A 173 3.66 -1.61 -23.12
CA SER A 173 3.17 -2.83 -23.75
C SER A 173 3.52 -4.09 -22.95
N ASN A 174 4.44 -4.03 -21.97
CA ASN A 174 4.67 -5.13 -21.04
C ASN A 174 3.73 -4.99 -19.82
N LEU A 175 2.73 -5.88 -19.76
CA LEU A 175 1.71 -5.86 -18.70
C LEU A 175 2.14 -6.54 -17.39
N THR A 176 3.23 -7.31 -17.41
CA THR A 176 3.71 -8.04 -16.22
C THR A 176 4.70 -7.19 -15.43
N ASP A 177 5.68 -6.65 -16.13
CA ASP A 177 6.70 -5.76 -15.58
C ASP A 177 6.77 -4.50 -16.45
N LYS A 178 6.18 -3.40 -15.98
CA LYS A 178 6.01 -2.19 -16.79
C LYS A 178 7.29 -1.38 -16.98
N ASP A 179 8.28 -1.58 -16.11
CA ASP A 179 9.55 -0.86 -15.98
C ASP A 179 10.77 -1.71 -16.39
N VAL A 180 10.61 -3.02 -16.56
CA VAL A 180 11.67 -3.97 -16.93
C VAL A 180 11.26 -4.73 -18.19
N ASP A 181 12.21 -5.01 -19.07
CA ASP A 181 11.96 -5.71 -20.33
C ASP A 181 10.83 -5.08 -21.16
N VAL A 182 10.83 -3.74 -21.25
CA VAL A 182 9.87 -3.01 -22.07
C VAL A 182 10.13 -3.30 -23.55
N PHE A 183 9.06 -3.64 -24.30
CA PHE A 183 9.16 -3.99 -25.72
C PHE A 183 9.64 -2.82 -26.60
N LEU A 184 10.39 -3.13 -27.65
CA LEU A 184 11.01 -2.09 -28.51
C LEU A 184 10.00 -1.27 -29.32
N CYS A 185 8.77 -1.77 -29.53
CA CYS A 185 7.66 -1.02 -30.13
C CYS A 185 6.76 -0.31 -29.11
N SER A 186 7.06 -0.41 -27.81
CA SER A 186 6.14 0.06 -26.77
C SER A 186 5.92 1.57 -26.85
N SER A 187 4.66 1.98 -26.73
CA SER A 187 4.33 3.34 -26.35
C SER A 187 4.48 3.45 -24.83
N ILE A 188 5.09 4.52 -24.34
CA ILE A 188 5.21 4.79 -22.91
C ILE A 188 4.11 5.77 -22.54
N GLN A 189 3.17 5.35 -21.68
CA GLN A 189 1.92 6.08 -21.45
C GLN A 189 1.71 6.41 -19.98
N PRO A 190 2.21 7.55 -19.48
CA PRO A 190 1.83 8.08 -18.18
C PRO A 190 0.32 8.36 -18.09
N GLN A 191 -0.31 7.81 -17.06
CA GLN A 191 -1.73 7.94 -16.76
C GLN A 191 -1.95 8.73 -15.47
N PHE A 192 -2.83 9.70 -15.55
CA PHE A 192 -3.15 10.62 -14.47
C PHE A 192 -4.56 10.38 -13.92
N ASN A 193 -4.80 10.79 -12.68
CA ASN A 193 -6.12 10.70 -12.04
C ASN A 193 -7.13 11.74 -12.57
N HIS A 194 -6.66 12.82 -13.19
CA HIS A 194 -7.47 13.86 -13.83
C HIS A 194 -7.06 14.07 -15.29
N TRP A 195 -7.94 14.69 -16.07
CA TRP A 195 -7.60 15.10 -17.43
C TRP A 195 -6.49 16.15 -17.40
N VAL A 196 -5.46 15.96 -18.21
CA VAL A 196 -4.35 16.90 -18.36
C VAL A 196 -4.90 18.19 -18.99
N GLY A 197 -4.48 19.37 -18.54
CA GLY A 197 -4.81 20.65 -19.14
C GLY A 197 -4.06 20.84 -20.46
N THR A 198 -4.74 21.32 -21.50
CA THR A 198 -4.11 21.49 -22.82
C THR A 198 -3.14 22.66 -22.87
N GLU A 199 -3.49 23.81 -22.30
CA GLU A 199 -2.66 25.02 -22.34
C GLU A 199 -1.27 24.77 -21.72
N LYS A 200 -1.26 24.21 -20.51
CA LYS A 200 0.00 23.94 -19.81
C LYS A 200 0.81 22.80 -20.43
N PHE A 201 0.14 21.80 -20.98
CA PHE A 201 0.80 20.72 -21.72
C PHE A 201 1.55 21.24 -22.95
N GLU A 202 0.91 22.05 -23.79
CA GLU A 202 1.52 22.60 -25.00
C GLU A 202 2.67 23.58 -24.68
N GLU A 203 2.54 24.37 -23.61
CA GLU A 203 3.62 25.24 -23.11
C GLU A 203 4.86 24.41 -22.72
N LEU A 204 4.66 23.35 -21.93
CA LEU A 204 5.76 22.50 -21.46
C LEU A 204 6.39 21.67 -22.60
N LEU A 205 5.59 21.31 -23.60
CA LEU A 205 6.08 20.66 -24.81
C LEU A 205 6.95 21.61 -25.65
N ALA A 206 6.52 22.86 -25.81
CA ALA A 206 7.30 23.88 -26.53
C ALA A 206 8.61 24.27 -25.83
N ASP A 207 8.67 24.15 -24.51
CA ASP A 207 9.86 24.44 -23.68
C ASP A 207 10.81 23.22 -23.52
N ASP A 208 10.59 22.11 -24.25
CA ASP A 208 11.37 20.86 -24.15
C ASP A 208 11.42 20.26 -22.72
N ARG A 209 10.35 20.50 -21.94
CA ARG A 209 10.27 20.06 -20.53
C ARG A 209 9.61 18.69 -20.36
N LEU A 210 8.87 18.23 -21.35
CA LEU A 210 8.38 16.86 -21.43
C LEU A 210 9.27 16.09 -22.39
N LYS A 211 10.03 15.11 -21.90
CA LYS A 211 10.95 14.34 -22.74
C LYS A 211 11.30 12.98 -22.14
N ILE A 212 11.81 12.10 -22.98
CA ILE A 212 12.50 10.88 -22.56
C ILE A 212 13.99 11.10 -22.77
N ALA A 213 14.79 10.76 -21.77
CA ALA A 213 16.24 10.91 -21.81
C ALA A 213 16.95 9.57 -21.53
N LEU A 214 18.19 9.44 -21.99
CA LEU A 214 19.05 8.31 -21.64
C LEU A 214 19.46 8.42 -20.17
N TYR A 215 19.43 7.30 -19.44
CA TYR A 215 19.78 7.27 -18.02
C TYR A 215 21.23 7.67 -17.74
N GLU A 216 22.17 7.35 -18.63
CA GLU A 216 23.60 7.54 -18.41
C GLU A 216 24.04 9.01 -18.47
N ASN A 217 23.49 9.78 -19.41
CA ASN A 217 23.94 11.12 -19.73
C ASN A 217 22.83 12.18 -19.73
N GLU A 218 21.58 11.79 -19.40
CA GLU A 218 20.39 12.64 -19.42
C GLU A 218 20.14 13.33 -20.78
N GLU A 219 20.69 12.76 -21.86
CA GLU A 219 20.51 13.27 -23.22
C GLU A 219 19.11 12.91 -23.72
N ALA A 220 18.41 13.91 -24.27
CA ALA A 220 17.07 13.72 -24.79
C ALA A 220 17.09 12.75 -25.98
N VAL A 221 16.17 11.79 -25.98
CA VAL A 221 16.00 10.84 -27.06
C VAL A 221 15.29 11.53 -28.22
N GLU A 222 15.94 11.52 -29.39
CA GLU A 222 15.35 12.03 -30.63
C GLU A 222 14.23 11.11 -31.15
N ASP A 223 13.44 11.62 -32.10
CA ASP A 223 12.34 10.90 -32.76
C ASP A 223 11.26 10.41 -31.80
N VAL A 224 10.93 11.16 -30.75
CA VAL A 224 9.83 10.86 -29.83
C VAL A 224 8.69 11.84 -30.08
N ILE A 225 7.56 11.32 -30.57
CA ILE A 225 6.30 12.03 -30.61
C ILE A 225 5.67 11.98 -29.22
N ILE A 226 5.27 13.15 -28.73
CA ILE A 226 4.55 13.31 -27.47
C ILE A 226 3.15 13.80 -27.81
N SER A 227 2.15 13.00 -27.48
CA SER A 227 0.74 13.37 -27.67
C SER A 227 -0.04 13.19 -26.37
N LYS A 228 -1.18 13.87 -26.26
CA LYS A 228 -2.05 13.88 -25.08
C LYS A 228 -3.46 13.49 -25.50
N ARG A 229 -4.12 12.65 -24.69
CA ARG A 229 -5.58 12.48 -24.74
C ARG A 229 -6.13 12.31 -23.33
N ASN A 230 -7.10 13.16 -22.97
CA ASN A 230 -7.74 13.16 -21.65
C ASN A 230 -6.72 13.16 -20.51
N ASN A 231 -6.65 12.07 -19.75
CA ASN A 231 -5.75 11.84 -18.60
C ASN A 231 -4.51 11.01 -18.96
N VAL A 232 -4.17 10.84 -20.23
CA VAL A 232 -3.02 10.05 -20.68
C VAL A 232 -2.13 10.91 -21.56
N ILE A 233 -0.83 10.88 -21.28
CA ILE A 233 0.21 11.37 -22.20
C ILE A 233 0.85 10.15 -22.83
N SER A 234 1.16 10.22 -24.12
CA SER A 234 1.76 9.15 -24.89
C SER A 234 3.11 9.61 -25.42
N PHE A 235 4.16 8.87 -25.08
CA PHE A 235 5.49 9.01 -25.67
C PHE A 235 5.72 7.83 -26.60
N LYS A 236 5.93 8.13 -27.88
CA LYS A 236 6.01 7.11 -28.93
C LYS A 236 7.12 7.45 -29.91
N LYS A 237 7.89 6.44 -30.32
CA LYS A 237 8.86 6.63 -31.39
C LYS A 237 8.17 7.00 -32.70
N ASP A 238 8.70 8.02 -33.38
CA ASP A 238 8.24 8.45 -34.69
C ASP A 238 8.47 7.35 -35.73
N LYS A 239 7.98 7.58 -36.94
CA LYS A 239 8.22 6.74 -38.11
C LYS A 239 9.30 7.39 -38.96
N ASN A 240 10.11 6.56 -39.61
CA ASN A 240 10.98 7.04 -40.69
C ASN A 240 10.12 7.65 -41.80
N GLU A 241 10.76 8.41 -42.70
CA GLU A 241 10.13 8.96 -43.92
C GLU A 241 9.40 7.88 -44.75
N ASP A 242 9.89 6.64 -44.69
CA ASP A 242 9.33 5.45 -45.35
C ASP A 242 8.10 4.85 -44.64
N GLY A 243 7.67 5.42 -43.51
CA GLY A 243 6.52 4.96 -42.70
C GLY A 243 6.81 3.76 -41.80
N THR A 244 8.04 3.23 -41.81
CA THR A 244 8.48 2.17 -40.89
C THR A 244 8.64 2.72 -39.48
N ARG A 245 8.20 1.97 -38.46
CA ARG A 245 8.34 2.38 -37.05
C ARG A 245 9.80 2.42 -36.64
N ILE A 246 10.22 3.50 -36.00
CA ILE A 246 11.48 3.56 -35.27
C ILE A 246 11.28 2.79 -33.97
N LEU A 247 12.27 2.00 -33.58
CA LEU A 247 12.24 1.19 -32.37
C LEU A 247 13.09 1.81 -31.27
N TRP A 248 12.78 1.51 -30.02
CA TRP A 248 13.71 1.76 -28.92
C TRP A 248 14.98 0.94 -29.10
N ASN A 249 16.10 1.42 -28.53
CA ASN A 249 17.33 0.62 -28.55
C ASN A 249 17.16 -0.55 -27.57
N PRO A 250 17.67 -1.75 -27.90
CA PRO A 250 17.58 -2.90 -27.00
C PRO A 250 18.48 -2.73 -25.78
N GLU A 251 18.09 -3.36 -24.66
CA GLU A 251 18.86 -3.41 -23.41
C GLU A 251 19.33 -2.02 -22.91
N THR A 252 18.51 -1.00 -23.15
CA THR A 252 18.86 0.40 -22.87
C THR A 252 17.95 0.95 -21.78
N GLN A 253 18.54 1.70 -20.83
CA GLN A 253 17.80 2.33 -19.75
C GLN A 253 17.49 3.80 -20.08
N TYR A 254 16.22 4.17 -19.88
CA TYR A 254 15.67 5.48 -20.18
C TYR A 254 14.97 6.07 -18.96
N ASP A 255 14.92 7.40 -18.91
CA ASP A 255 14.22 8.18 -17.92
C ASP A 255 13.14 9.03 -18.61
N VAL A 256 11.89 8.84 -18.22
CA VAL A 256 10.77 9.72 -18.59
C VAL A 256 10.77 10.89 -17.61
N LEU A 257 10.88 12.10 -18.14
CA LEU A 257 10.91 13.34 -17.37
C LEU A 257 9.59 14.09 -17.57
N ILE A 258 8.84 14.24 -16.48
CA ILE A 258 7.55 14.94 -16.45
C ILE A 258 7.67 16.11 -15.49
N ASP A 259 7.20 17.27 -15.94
CA ASP A 259 7.26 18.49 -15.17
C ASP A 259 6.23 18.54 -14.03
N GLU A 260 6.62 18.98 -12.84
CA GLU A 260 5.68 19.25 -11.75
C GLU A 260 4.67 20.35 -12.09
N ARG A 261 5.02 21.25 -13.02
CA ARG A 261 4.13 22.35 -13.44
C ARG A 261 3.04 21.89 -14.40
N LEU A 262 3.00 20.62 -14.77
CA LEU A 262 1.90 20.08 -15.55
C LEU A 262 0.60 20.26 -14.75
N GLU A 263 -0.44 20.76 -15.40
CA GLU A 263 -1.73 21.04 -14.75
C GLU A 263 -2.84 20.14 -15.30
N ASN A 264 -3.89 19.94 -14.50
CA ASN A 264 -5.13 19.36 -14.98
C ASN A 264 -6.06 20.43 -15.61
N THR A 265 -7.24 20.02 -16.07
CA THR A 265 -8.26 20.93 -16.63
C THR A 265 -8.80 21.96 -15.64
N ASP A 266 -8.60 21.74 -14.34
CA ASP A 266 -9.01 22.63 -13.25
C ASP A 266 -7.85 23.52 -12.75
N ALA A 267 -6.75 23.61 -13.52
CA ALA A 267 -5.55 24.38 -13.21
C ALA A 267 -4.85 23.98 -11.90
N GLN A 268 -4.94 22.70 -11.52
CA GLN A 268 -4.20 22.13 -10.40
C GLN A 268 -2.90 21.49 -10.92
N SER A 269 -1.77 21.92 -10.38
CA SER A 269 -0.44 21.39 -10.73
C SER A 269 -0.21 19.97 -10.20
N LEU A 270 0.72 19.24 -10.83
CA LEU A 270 1.06 17.86 -10.53
C LEU A 270 1.79 17.76 -9.20
N LYS A 271 1.14 17.16 -8.19
CA LYS A 271 1.66 17.13 -6.81
C LYS A 271 2.32 15.83 -6.39
N GLU A 272 2.01 14.73 -7.06
CA GLU A 272 2.52 13.44 -6.66
C GLU A 272 2.66 12.48 -7.83
N CYS A 273 3.71 11.67 -7.80
CA CYS A 273 3.86 10.48 -8.60
C CYS A 273 4.38 9.34 -7.71
N PRO A 274 3.52 8.39 -7.29
CA PRO A 274 3.92 7.30 -6.39
C PRO A 274 4.96 6.34 -6.99
N THR A 275 5.09 6.32 -8.31
CA THR A 275 6.00 5.41 -9.03
C THR A 275 7.27 6.10 -9.53
N CYS A 276 7.39 7.42 -9.34
CA CYS A 276 8.52 8.20 -9.82
C CYS A 276 9.53 8.46 -8.70
N SER A 277 10.79 8.63 -9.08
CA SER A 277 11.78 9.31 -8.24
C SER A 277 11.67 10.81 -8.45
N VAL A 278 11.72 11.56 -7.35
CA VAL A 278 11.80 13.01 -7.39
C VAL A 278 13.26 13.40 -7.60
N VAL A 279 13.56 14.23 -8.60
CA VAL A 279 14.91 14.77 -8.80
C VAL A 279 15.01 16.12 -8.10
N PRO A 280 15.60 16.20 -6.90
CA PRO A 280 15.78 17.48 -6.23
C PRO A 280 16.73 18.32 -7.07
N SER A 281 16.27 19.48 -7.50
CA SER A 281 17.12 20.46 -8.17
C SER A 281 18.35 20.77 -7.30
N ASN A 282 19.53 20.81 -7.91
CA ASN A 282 20.71 21.35 -7.22
C ASN A 282 20.42 22.82 -6.86
N ALA A 283 20.61 23.15 -5.56
CA ALA A 283 20.49 24.47 -4.93
C ALA A 283 20.22 25.66 -5.89
N GLY A 284 18.94 25.98 -6.12
CA GLY A 284 18.51 27.27 -6.65
C GLY A 284 17.88 27.29 -8.05
N VAL A 285 17.33 26.18 -8.55
CA VAL A 285 16.48 26.19 -9.76
C VAL A 285 15.15 25.54 -9.45
N ASP A 286 14.08 26.33 -9.45
CA ASP A 286 12.72 25.96 -9.04
C ASP A 286 12.02 25.05 -10.09
N ASN A 287 12.55 23.85 -10.32
CA ASN A 287 12.02 22.88 -11.28
C ASN A 287 12.27 21.45 -10.80
N GLU A 288 11.30 20.86 -10.11
CA GLU A 288 11.30 19.46 -9.70
C GLU A 288 10.69 18.61 -10.84
N TYR A 289 11.49 17.75 -11.46
CA TYR A 289 10.98 16.76 -12.44
C TYR A 289 10.55 15.50 -11.69
N TYR A 290 9.39 14.97 -12.05
CA TYR A 290 9.05 13.59 -11.75
C TYR A 290 9.72 12.69 -12.77
N LYS A 291 10.61 11.82 -12.28
CA LYS A 291 11.39 10.92 -13.10
C LYS A 291 10.92 9.48 -12.95
N TRP A 292 10.51 8.86 -14.05
CA TRP A 292 10.19 7.44 -14.08
C TRP A 292 11.15 6.70 -15.02
N SER A 293 11.86 5.70 -14.51
CA SER A 293 12.88 4.96 -15.25
C SER A 293 12.33 3.65 -15.78
N PHE A 294 12.75 3.25 -16.98
CA PHE A 294 12.46 1.94 -17.54
C PHE A 294 13.65 1.38 -18.33
N THR A 295 13.70 0.04 -18.45
CA THR A 295 14.71 -0.66 -19.26
C THR A 295 14.04 -1.44 -20.37
N THR A 296 14.54 -1.26 -21.60
CA THR A 296 14.04 -2.01 -22.75
C THR A 296 14.63 -3.43 -22.80
N GLY A 297 13.82 -4.38 -23.24
CA GLY A 297 14.26 -5.74 -23.49
C GLY A 297 14.90 -5.90 -24.87
N ILE A 298 14.80 -7.10 -25.43
CA ILE A 298 15.22 -7.43 -26.81
C ILE A 298 14.04 -7.74 -27.72
N GLU A 299 12.85 -7.90 -27.15
CA GLU A 299 11.64 -8.29 -27.87
C GLU A 299 10.97 -7.05 -28.49
N GLN A 300 10.65 -7.14 -29.79
CA GLN A 300 10.05 -6.02 -30.51
C GLN A 300 8.59 -5.79 -30.09
N ASP A 301 7.88 -6.85 -29.72
CA ASP A 301 6.46 -6.89 -29.41
C ASP A 301 6.16 -8.22 -28.68
N MET A 302 4.97 -8.41 -28.11
CA MET A 302 4.48 -9.70 -27.61
C MET A 302 4.27 -10.75 -28.73
N GLN A 303 4.97 -10.65 -29.85
CA GLN A 303 4.79 -11.51 -31.01
C GLN A 303 5.33 -12.92 -30.77
N GLY A 304 4.45 -13.68 -30.14
CA GLY A 304 4.46 -15.13 -30.01
C GLY A 304 3.28 -15.66 -29.18
N ARG A 305 2.59 -14.83 -28.40
CA ARG A 305 1.62 -15.28 -27.38
C ARG A 305 0.38 -14.39 -27.28
N ASP A 306 -0.41 -14.36 -28.36
CA ASP A 306 -1.83 -13.98 -28.40
C ASP A 306 -2.15 -12.63 -29.10
N PRO A 307 -3.24 -12.56 -29.91
CA PRO A 307 -3.67 -11.31 -30.55
C PRO A 307 -4.11 -10.26 -29.50
N LEU A 308 -4.32 -8.99 -29.93
CA LEU A 308 -5.02 -7.98 -29.12
C LEU A 308 -6.39 -8.54 -28.70
N LEU A 309 -6.54 -8.87 -27.41
CA LEU A 309 -7.74 -9.42 -26.82
C LEU A 309 -8.30 -8.42 -25.81
N LEU A 310 -9.62 -8.28 -25.79
CA LEU A 310 -10.31 -7.67 -24.66
C LEU A 310 -10.22 -8.64 -23.48
N VAL A 311 -9.43 -8.29 -22.46
CA VAL A 311 -9.16 -9.10 -21.27
C VAL A 311 -10.34 -9.02 -20.31
N SER A 312 -10.87 -7.82 -20.10
CA SER A 312 -12.04 -7.58 -19.26
C SER A 312 -12.78 -6.33 -19.69
N ASN A 313 -14.08 -6.29 -19.36
CA ASN A 313 -14.91 -5.13 -19.55
C ASN A 313 -15.82 -4.91 -18.36
N TYR A 314 -16.04 -3.64 -18.02
CA TYR A 314 -17.00 -3.23 -17.01
C TYR A 314 -17.94 -2.16 -17.59
N PRO A 315 -19.27 -2.27 -17.41
CA PRO A 315 -19.98 -3.40 -16.81
C PRO A 315 -19.93 -4.65 -17.69
N GLU A 316 -20.06 -5.83 -17.08
CA GLU A 316 -20.10 -7.09 -17.81
C GLU A 316 -21.39 -7.22 -18.65
N ASN A 317 -21.36 -8.09 -19.66
CA ASN A 317 -22.51 -8.31 -20.52
C ASN A 317 -23.72 -8.80 -19.70
N ASN A 318 -24.84 -8.09 -19.81
CA ASN A 318 -26.07 -8.31 -19.03
C ASN A 318 -25.94 -8.15 -17.51
N GLN A 319 -24.98 -7.35 -17.01
CA GLN A 319 -24.87 -7.07 -15.57
C GLN A 319 -26.10 -6.32 -15.05
N LEU A 320 -26.81 -6.91 -14.08
CA LEU A 320 -27.89 -6.26 -13.35
C LEU A 320 -27.32 -5.46 -12.16
N ASN A 321 -27.99 -4.37 -11.78
CA ASN A 321 -27.61 -3.49 -10.64
C ASN A 321 -26.27 -2.76 -10.81
N VAL A 322 -26.05 -2.18 -11.98
CA VAL A 322 -24.92 -1.28 -12.24
C VAL A 322 -25.15 0.08 -11.52
N PRO A 323 -24.13 0.68 -10.87
CA PRO A 323 -24.25 1.96 -10.19
C PRO A 323 -24.63 3.10 -11.14
N ARG A 324 -25.31 4.14 -10.62
CA ARG A 324 -25.77 5.29 -11.42
C ARG A 324 -24.63 6.14 -11.98
N SER A 325 -23.48 6.15 -11.31
CA SER A 325 -22.23 6.74 -11.79
C SER A 325 -21.38 5.65 -12.47
N LEU A 326 -21.81 5.24 -13.66
CA LEU A 326 -21.14 4.18 -14.41
C LEU A 326 -19.92 4.73 -15.16
N ILE A 327 -18.77 4.15 -14.90
CA ILE A 327 -17.58 4.28 -15.75
C ILE A 327 -17.52 3.02 -16.61
N PHE A 328 -17.38 3.18 -17.92
CA PHE A 328 -17.09 2.05 -18.81
C PHE A 328 -15.58 1.81 -18.82
N SER A 329 -15.15 0.58 -18.49
CA SER A 329 -13.75 0.18 -18.57
C SER A 329 -13.61 -0.95 -19.59
N LEU A 330 -12.60 -0.83 -20.46
CA LEU A 330 -12.20 -1.86 -21.40
C LEU A 330 -10.70 -2.10 -21.19
N ASP A 331 -10.36 -3.29 -20.71
CA ASP A 331 -8.98 -3.67 -20.46
C ASP A 331 -8.53 -4.59 -21.58
N PHE A 332 -7.43 -4.23 -22.23
CA PHE A 332 -6.89 -4.96 -23.37
C PHE A 332 -5.62 -5.72 -22.97
N SER A 333 -5.28 -6.75 -23.75
CA SER A 333 -4.11 -7.62 -23.52
C SER A 333 -2.78 -6.96 -23.86
N GLU A 334 -2.81 -5.72 -24.34
CA GLU A 334 -1.65 -4.86 -24.58
C GLU A 334 -2.07 -3.38 -24.50
N ALA A 335 -1.09 -2.49 -24.32
CA ALA A 335 -1.31 -1.06 -24.42
C ALA A 335 -1.71 -0.68 -25.84
N ILE A 336 -2.87 -0.04 -26.00
CA ILE A 336 -3.31 0.43 -27.31
C ILE A 336 -2.79 1.84 -27.55
N ASP A 337 -2.34 2.06 -28.78
CA ASP A 337 -2.05 3.39 -29.30
C ASP A 337 -3.33 4.24 -29.32
N ILE A 338 -3.39 5.25 -28.46
CA ILE A 338 -4.58 6.03 -28.20
C ILE A 338 -5.09 6.80 -29.44
N GLU A 339 -4.18 7.14 -30.36
CA GLU A 339 -4.50 7.78 -31.64
C GLU A 339 -5.26 6.84 -32.60
N SER A 340 -5.12 5.52 -32.42
CA SER A 340 -5.73 4.52 -33.31
C SER A 340 -7.13 4.06 -32.88
N VAL A 341 -7.57 4.41 -31.66
CA VAL A 341 -8.78 3.80 -31.05
C VAL A 341 -10.05 4.58 -31.31
N LEU A 342 -10.00 5.91 -31.49
CA LEU A 342 -11.19 6.72 -31.77
C LEU A 342 -10.83 7.79 -32.80
N ASP A 343 -11.47 7.75 -33.96
CA ASP A 343 -11.38 8.79 -34.99
C ASP A 343 -11.79 10.14 -34.38
N GLU A 344 -10.98 11.18 -34.60
CA GLU A 344 -11.23 12.55 -34.12
C GLU A 344 -12.49 13.19 -34.72
N ASN A 345 -13.16 12.52 -35.66
CA ASN A 345 -14.24 13.08 -36.48
C ASN A 345 -15.66 12.75 -36.00
N GLU A 346 -15.84 12.11 -34.84
CA GLU A 346 -17.17 11.82 -34.27
C GLU A 346 -17.41 12.51 -32.91
N GLN A 347 -17.32 13.85 -32.88
CA GLN A 347 -17.96 14.68 -31.85
C GLN A 347 -19.12 15.50 -32.40
#